data_AF-A0AAN8G850-F1
#
_entry.id   AF-A0AAN8G850-F1
#
_cell.length_a   1.000
_cell.length_b   1.000
_cell.length_c   1.000
_cell.angle_alpha   90.00
_cell.angle_beta   90.00
_cell.angle_gamma   90.00
#
_symmetry.space_group_name_H-M   'P 1'
#
loop_
_entity.id
_entity.type
_entity.pdbx_description
1 polymer ?
#
loop_
_entity_poly.entity_id
_entity_poly.type
_entity_poly.pdbx_seq_one_letter_code
_entity_poly.pdbx_strand_id
1 'polypeptide(L)'
;MPRQLKMLTVVGVLFLAPVVQGDSFVLNLIKNITSFTDTDLYILRGVVTSIPNETGTLAKLRELHPTLYNKVMAFQNIYKTLPEDAKVFIDRLFVYGVRSMSALPSLGNWNLLKAEFQGKISKSSCSQLLDKFPPLKNQGLCNP
;
A
#
# COMPACT_ATOMS: atom_id res chain seq x y z
N MET A 1 -2.27 -9.76 -21.71
CA MET A 1 -1.39 -8.65 -21.30
C MET A 1 -1.85 -8.17 -19.93
N PRO A 2 -1.06 -8.29 -18.86
CA PRO A 2 -1.50 -7.78 -17.56
C PRO A 2 -1.44 -6.24 -17.62
N ARG A 3 -2.58 -5.59 -17.36
CA ARG A 3 -2.65 -4.13 -17.19
C ARG A 3 -1.81 -3.78 -15.96
N GLN A 4 -0.69 -3.09 -16.16
CA GLN A 4 0.06 -2.40 -15.11
C GLN A 4 -0.93 -1.55 -14.30
N LEU A 5 -1.27 -1.98 -13.08
CA LEU A 5 -2.06 -1.16 -12.18
C LEU A 5 -1.21 0.05 -11.78
N LYS A 6 -1.72 1.26 -12.03
CA LYS A 6 -1.07 2.46 -11.54
C LYS A 6 -1.26 2.49 -10.02
N MET A 7 -0.24 2.89 -9.27
CA MET A 7 -0.30 2.93 -7.80
C MET A 7 -1.50 3.74 -7.28
N LEU A 8 -1.95 4.77 -8.01
CA LEU A 8 -3.16 5.52 -7.68
C LEU A 8 -4.48 4.89 -8.13
N THR A 9 -4.44 3.76 -8.83
CA THR A 9 -5.58 2.85 -8.99
C THR A 9 -5.69 1.91 -7.79
N VAL A 10 -4.57 1.46 -7.22
CA VAL A 10 -4.54 0.73 -5.94
C VAL A 10 -5.02 1.66 -4.84
N VAL A 11 -4.32 2.81 -4.72
CA VAL A 11 -4.78 4.20 -4.50
C VAL A 11 -6.30 4.48 -4.45
N GLY A 12 -6.91 4.45 -5.64
CA GLY A 12 -8.26 4.92 -5.94
C GLY A 12 -9.37 3.94 -5.57
N VAL A 13 -9.06 2.65 -5.48
CA VAL A 13 -10.00 1.66 -4.92
C VAL A 13 -10.09 1.77 -3.39
N LEU A 14 -9.20 2.55 -2.74
CA LEU A 14 -8.97 2.47 -1.30
C LEU A 14 -10.12 2.87 -0.35
N PHE A 15 -11.19 3.59 -0.71
CA PHE A 15 -11.86 4.36 0.36
C PHE A 15 -13.39 4.46 0.41
N LEU A 16 -14.11 3.52 -0.21
CA LEU A 16 -15.58 3.46 -0.12
C LEU A 16 -16.14 2.74 1.12
N ALA A 17 -15.29 2.19 2.01
CA ALA A 17 -15.78 1.47 3.19
C ALA A 17 -15.95 2.40 4.42
N PRO A 18 -17.04 2.30 5.20
CA PRO A 18 -17.17 2.98 6.49
C PRO A 18 -16.10 2.47 7.46
N VAL A 19 -15.48 3.40 8.21
CA VAL A 19 -14.35 3.09 9.10
C VAL A 19 -14.80 2.64 10.47
N VAL A 20 -14.18 1.57 10.95
CA VAL A 20 -14.03 1.27 12.38
C VAL A 20 -12.56 1.54 12.71
N GLN A 21 -12.28 2.40 13.68
CA GLN A 21 -10.91 2.61 14.19
C GLN A 21 -10.37 1.26 14.68
N GLY A 22 -9.33 0.75 14.02
CA GLY A 22 -8.70 -0.51 14.39
C GLY A 22 -7.21 -0.47 14.13
N ASP A 23 -6.41 -0.74 15.16
CA ASP A 23 -4.98 -1.01 15.04
C ASP A 23 -4.80 -2.37 14.35
N SER A 24 -4.63 -2.34 13.04
CA SER A 24 -4.30 -3.55 12.28
C SER A 24 -2.81 -3.63 12.02
N PHE A 25 -2.25 -4.82 12.18
CA PHE A 25 -0.86 -5.10 11.83
C PHE A 25 -0.54 -4.67 10.38
N VAL A 26 -1.48 -4.87 9.45
CA VAL A 26 -1.30 -4.52 8.03
C VAL A 26 -1.18 -3.01 7.83
N LEU A 27 -1.98 -2.21 8.55
CA LEU A 27 -1.87 -0.75 8.51
C LEU A 27 -0.55 -0.27 9.09
N ASN A 28 -0.12 -0.84 10.21
CA ASN A 28 1.17 -0.51 10.80
C ASN A 28 2.32 -0.86 9.85
N LEU A 29 2.21 -1.97 9.12
CA LEU A 29 3.18 -2.34 8.10
C LEU A 29 3.19 -1.34 6.93
N ILE A 30 2.03 -0.90 6.45
CA ILE A 30 1.92 0.15 5.42
C ILE A 30 2.58 1.44 5.91
N LYS A 31 2.25 1.90 7.12
CA LYS A 31 2.87 3.09 7.74
C LYS A 31 4.40 2.97 7.78
N ASN A 32 4.92 1.81 8.15
CA ASN A 32 6.36 1.57 8.23
C ASN A 32 7.06 1.59 6.86
N ILE A 33 6.46 1.00 5.81
CA ILE A 33 7.09 0.98 4.48
C ILE A 33 6.93 2.29 3.70
N THR A 34 5.96 3.13 4.08
CA THR A 34 5.68 4.42 3.41
C THR A 34 6.14 5.64 4.21
N SER A 35 6.43 5.47 5.50
CA SER A 35 6.59 6.58 6.46
C SER A 35 5.35 7.48 6.59
N PHE A 36 4.17 6.93 6.28
CA PHE A 36 2.89 7.61 6.50
C PHE A 36 2.48 7.56 7.97
N THR A 37 1.90 8.65 8.43
CA THR A 37 1.18 8.76 9.71
C THR A 37 -0.30 8.43 9.54
N ASP A 38 -1.05 8.28 10.64
CA ASP A 38 -2.50 8.13 10.56
C ASP A 38 -3.17 9.37 9.92
N THR A 39 -2.63 10.56 10.15
CA THR A 39 -3.05 11.81 9.50
C THR A 39 -2.78 11.77 7.99
N ASP A 40 -1.62 11.28 7.56
CA ASP A 40 -1.31 11.13 6.13
C ASP A 40 -2.31 10.19 5.45
N LEU A 41 -2.62 9.05 6.07
CA LEU A 41 -3.60 8.09 5.55
C LEU A 41 -5.01 8.69 5.49
N TYR A 42 -5.41 9.46 6.50
CA TYR A 42 -6.70 10.15 6.53
C TYR A 42 -6.82 11.23 5.44
N ILE A 43 -5.76 12.00 5.20
CA ILE A 43 -5.73 13.01 4.12
C ILE A 43 -5.75 12.34 2.75
N LEU A 44 -4.90 11.32 2.54
CA LEU A 44 -4.88 10.54 1.29
C LEU A 44 -6.28 10.01 0.98
N ARG A 45 -6.95 9.47 1.98
CA ARG A 45 -8.34 9.05 1.87
C ARG A 45 -9.24 10.16 1.35
N GLY A 46 -9.29 11.29 2.06
CA GLY A 46 -10.16 12.40 1.70
C GLY A 46 -9.96 12.83 0.25
N VAL A 47 -8.71 13.08 -0.14
CA VAL A 47 -8.38 13.55 -1.49
C VAL A 47 -8.78 12.53 -2.56
N VAL A 48 -8.45 11.25 -2.35
CA VAL A 48 -8.75 10.19 -3.31
C VAL A 48 -10.26 9.97 -3.47
N THR A 49 -11.01 10.03 -2.36
CA THR A 49 -12.48 9.91 -2.41
C THR A 49 -13.14 11.07 -3.15
N SER A 50 -12.57 12.27 -3.04
CA SER A 50 -13.11 13.46 -3.70
C SER A 50 -12.66 13.60 -5.17
N ILE A 51 -11.50 13.02 -5.54
CA ILE A 51 -10.93 13.16 -6.87
C ILE A 51 -10.50 11.77 -7.40
N PRO A 52 -11.40 11.03 -8.09
CA PRO A 52 -11.17 9.64 -8.48
C PRO A 52 -10.29 9.52 -9.74
N ASN A 53 -9.26 10.36 -9.88
CA ASN A 53 -8.22 10.18 -10.88
C ASN A 53 -6.84 10.59 -10.34
N GLU A 54 -5.81 9.91 -10.83
CA GLU A 54 -4.43 10.02 -10.35
C GLU A 54 -3.87 11.44 -10.47
N THR A 55 -4.01 12.04 -11.65
CA THR A 55 -3.47 13.38 -11.94
C THR A 55 -4.06 14.44 -11.01
N GLY A 56 -5.38 14.41 -10.82
CA GLY A 56 -6.09 15.34 -9.94
C GLY A 56 -5.74 15.13 -8.47
N THR A 57 -5.63 13.88 -8.01
CA THR A 57 -5.20 13.57 -6.65
C THR A 57 -3.77 14.08 -6.39
N LEU A 58 -2.83 13.82 -7.30
CA LEU A 58 -1.45 14.28 -7.14
C LEU A 58 -1.35 15.81 -7.19
N ALA A 59 -2.10 16.47 -8.07
CA ALA A 59 -2.17 17.93 -8.12
C ALA A 59 -2.68 18.49 -6.80
N LYS A 60 -3.74 17.90 -6.22
CA LYS A 60 -4.34 18.35 -4.97
C LYS A 60 -3.43 18.11 -3.77
N LEU A 61 -2.76 16.96 -3.71
CA LEU A 61 -1.75 16.67 -2.68
C LEU A 61 -0.58 17.65 -2.78
N ARG A 62 -0.11 17.95 -3.99
CA ARG A 62 0.98 18.92 -4.20
C ARG A 62 0.59 20.32 -3.71
N GLU A 63 -0.64 20.73 -3.99
CA GLU A 63 -1.18 22.05 -3.62
C GLU A 63 -1.39 22.17 -2.09
N LEU A 64 -2.10 21.22 -1.49
CA LEU A 64 -2.59 21.35 -0.11
C LEU A 64 -1.71 20.64 0.93
N HIS A 65 -0.97 19.61 0.52
CA HIS A 65 -0.24 18.74 1.44
C HIS A 65 1.15 18.37 0.85
N PRO A 66 2.04 19.35 0.60
CA PRO A 66 3.30 19.13 -0.12
C PRO A 66 4.22 18.09 0.56
N THR A 67 4.21 18.04 1.90
CA THR A 67 4.96 17.00 2.65
C THR A 67 4.45 15.60 2.32
N LEU A 68 3.14 15.40 2.33
CA LEU A 68 2.51 14.12 1.98
C LEU A 68 2.73 13.76 0.51
N TYR A 69 2.62 14.74 -0.38
CA TYR A 69 2.97 14.58 -1.79
C TYR A 69 4.39 14.03 -1.98
N ASN A 70 5.38 14.61 -1.28
CA ASN A 70 6.76 14.15 -1.37
C ASN A 70 6.94 12.71 -0.86
N LYS A 71 6.24 12.32 0.23
CA LYS A 71 6.26 10.93 0.71
C LYS A 71 5.65 9.97 -0.31
N VAL A 72 4.52 10.33 -0.93
CA VAL A 72 3.89 9.54 -2.01
C VAL A 72 4.85 9.37 -3.18
N MET A 73 5.50 10.44 -3.62
CA MET A 73 6.47 10.38 -4.73
C MET A 73 7.70 9.53 -4.39
N ALA A 74 8.22 9.64 -3.17
CA ALA A 74 9.35 8.83 -2.71
C ALA A 74 8.99 7.33 -2.73
N PHE A 75 7.83 6.97 -2.18
CA PHE A 75 7.33 5.60 -2.21
C PHE A 75 7.10 5.12 -3.66
N GLN A 76 6.50 5.94 -4.51
CA GLN A 76 6.24 5.61 -5.91
C GLN A 76 7.53 5.36 -6.69
N ASN A 77 8.59 6.14 -6.44
CA ASN A 77 9.88 5.95 -7.09
C ASN A 77 10.51 4.61 -6.69
N ILE A 78 10.42 4.20 -5.43
CA ILE A 78 10.88 2.88 -4.98
C ILE A 78 10.03 1.78 -5.64
N TYR A 79 8.70 1.89 -5.56
CA TYR A 79 7.76 0.91 -6.12
C TYR A 79 7.98 0.64 -7.60
N LYS A 80 8.27 1.67 -8.41
CA LYS A 80 8.53 1.52 -9.86
C LYS A 80 9.69 0.58 -10.16
N THR A 81 10.69 0.53 -9.27
CA THR A 81 11.89 -0.32 -9.42
C THR A 81 11.66 -1.78 -9.06
N LEU A 82 10.52 -2.11 -8.43
CA LEU A 82 10.24 -3.49 -8.02
C LEU A 82 9.92 -4.39 -9.23
N PRO A 83 10.30 -5.67 -9.15
CA PRO A 83 9.76 -6.71 -10.03
C PRO A 83 8.23 -6.83 -9.94
N GLU A 84 7.61 -7.35 -11.00
CA GLU A 84 6.15 -7.37 -11.14
C GLU A 84 5.43 -8.16 -10.04
N ASP A 85 5.93 -9.34 -9.68
CA ASP A 85 5.38 -10.16 -8.59
C ASP A 85 5.48 -9.47 -7.22
N ALA A 86 6.57 -8.74 -6.97
CA ALA A 86 6.72 -7.89 -5.78
C ALA A 86 5.76 -6.69 -5.79
N LYS A 87 5.53 -6.06 -6.95
CA LYS A 87 4.52 -4.99 -7.10
C LYS A 87 3.12 -5.50 -6.76
N VAL A 88 2.76 -6.66 -7.29
CA VAL A 88 1.45 -7.29 -7.03
C VAL A 88 1.26 -7.57 -5.53
N PHE A 89 2.31 -7.99 -4.82
CA PHE A 89 2.26 -8.11 -3.36
C PHE A 89 2.01 -6.76 -2.67
N ILE A 90 2.75 -5.70 -3.03
CA ILE A 90 2.54 -4.36 -2.47
C ILE A 90 1.12 -3.88 -2.75
N ASP A 91 0.61 -4.06 -3.96
CA ASP A 91 -0.76 -3.67 -4.31
C ASP A 91 -1.79 -4.37 -3.42
N ARG A 92 -1.60 -5.68 -3.18
CA ARG A 92 -2.44 -6.45 -2.27
C ARG A 92 -2.29 -6.02 -0.82
N LEU A 93 -1.09 -5.66 -0.37
CA LEU A 93 -0.87 -5.13 0.98
C LEU A 93 -1.75 -3.90 1.24
N PHE A 94 -1.80 -2.95 0.30
CA PHE A 94 -2.67 -1.78 0.42
C PHE A 94 -4.16 -2.15 0.42
N VAL A 95 -4.59 -3.10 -0.42
CA VAL A 95 -5.98 -3.61 -0.41
C VAL A 95 -6.35 -4.22 0.94
N TYR A 96 -5.47 -4.99 1.56
CA TYR A 96 -5.70 -5.57 2.89
C TYR A 96 -5.70 -4.49 3.98
N GLY A 97 -4.83 -3.48 3.87
CA GLY A 97 -4.84 -2.32 4.76
C GLY A 97 -6.20 -1.62 4.77
N VAL A 98 -6.79 -1.39 3.60
CA VAL A 98 -8.15 -0.85 3.47
C VAL A 98 -9.18 -1.71 4.17
N ARG A 99 -9.18 -3.02 3.88
CA ARG A 99 -10.14 -3.95 4.47
C ARG A 99 -10.04 -3.96 5.99
N SER A 100 -8.84 -3.83 6.53
CA SER A 100 -8.63 -3.78 7.97
C SER A 100 -9.19 -2.53 8.64
N MET A 101 -9.43 -1.45 7.88
CA MET A 101 -10.13 -0.25 8.33
C MET A 101 -11.65 -0.32 8.12
N SER A 102 -12.16 -1.31 7.38
CA SER A 102 -13.58 -1.43 7.05
C SER A 102 -14.39 -2.05 8.19
N ALA A 103 -15.73 -2.02 8.06
CA ALA A 103 -16.65 -2.73 8.96
C ALA A 103 -16.41 -4.26 9.06
N LEU A 104 -15.60 -4.86 8.15
CA LEU A 104 -15.22 -6.27 8.16
C LEU A 104 -13.69 -6.44 8.26
N PRO A 105 -13.06 -6.09 9.40
CA PRO A 105 -11.61 -6.05 9.55
C PRO A 105 -10.94 -7.43 9.43
N SER A 106 -11.68 -8.52 9.68
CA SER A 106 -11.19 -9.90 9.55
C SER A 106 -10.67 -10.25 8.15
N LEU A 107 -11.16 -9.55 7.11
CA LEU A 107 -10.75 -9.72 5.71
C LEU A 107 -9.45 -8.96 5.36
N GLY A 108 -8.96 -8.11 6.26
CA GLY A 108 -7.74 -7.33 6.11
C GLY A 108 -6.59 -7.83 6.98
N ASN A 109 -6.57 -9.13 7.31
CA ASN A 109 -5.54 -9.68 8.19
C ASN A 109 -4.26 -10.10 7.44
N TRP A 110 -3.13 -10.03 8.14
CA TRP A 110 -1.81 -10.38 7.60
C TRP A 110 -1.67 -11.85 7.22
N ASN A 111 -2.25 -12.76 7.99
CA ASN A 111 -2.09 -14.20 7.76
C ASN A 111 -2.71 -14.63 6.42
N LEU A 112 -3.85 -14.06 6.06
CA LEU A 112 -4.50 -14.28 4.76
C LEU A 112 -3.66 -13.72 3.61
N LEU A 113 -3.16 -12.48 3.74
CA LEU A 113 -2.28 -11.89 2.74
C LEU A 113 -0.99 -12.72 2.57
N LYS A 114 -0.39 -13.14 3.68
CA LYS A 114 0.81 -13.97 3.69
C LYS A 114 0.57 -15.32 3.01
N ALA A 115 -0.53 -16.00 3.36
CA ALA A 115 -0.93 -17.25 2.70
C ALA A 115 -1.21 -17.07 1.21
N GLU A 116 -1.80 -15.94 0.80
CA GLU A 116 -2.05 -15.62 -0.61
C GLU A 116 -0.75 -15.54 -1.42
N PHE A 117 0.37 -15.11 -0.82
CA PHE A 117 1.65 -14.88 -1.52
C PHE A 117 2.75 -15.90 -1.19
N GLN A 118 2.51 -16.84 -0.30
CA GLN A 118 3.49 -17.87 0.06
C GLN A 118 3.89 -18.67 -1.19
N GLY A 119 5.18 -18.62 -1.55
CA GLY A 119 5.72 -19.28 -2.74
C GLY A 119 5.34 -18.64 -4.09
N LYS A 120 4.66 -17.48 -4.09
CA LYS A 120 4.26 -16.77 -5.33
C LYS A 120 5.18 -15.61 -5.70
N ILE A 121 6.00 -15.14 -4.76
CA ILE A 121 7.06 -14.17 -5.01
C ILE A 121 8.33 -14.96 -5.29
N SER A 122 8.98 -14.70 -6.42
CA SER A 122 10.25 -15.35 -6.76
C SER A 122 11.34 -14.97 -5.76
N LYS A 123 12.36 -15.82 -5.58
CA LYS A 123 13.47 -15.56 -4.64
C LYS A 123 14.18 -14.24 -4.93
N SER A 124 14.48 -13.97 -6.21
CA SER A 124 15.12 -12.71 -6.63
C SER A 124 14.23 -11.49 -6.36
N SER A 125 12.93 -11.59 -6.63
CA SER A 125 11.98 -10.51 -6.32
C SER A 125 11.78 -10.32 -4.82
N CYS A 126 11.78 -11.40 -4.05
CA CYS A 126 11.72 -11.36 -2.58
C CYS A 126 12.92 -10.61 -2.02
N SER A 127 14.14 -10.96 -2.45
CA SER A 127 15.36 -10.27 -2.02
C SER A 127 15.30 -8.77 -2.31
N GLN A 128 14.90 -8.38 -3.53
CA GLN A 128 14.74 -6.96 -3.90
C GLN A 128 13.64 -6.25 -3.09
N LEU A 129 12.50 -6.90 -2.87
CA LEU A 129 11.41 -6.36 -2.06
C LEU A 129 11.87 -6.09 -0.62
N LEU A 130 12.57 -7.05 -0.02
CA LEU A 130 13.07 -6.96 1.35
C LEU A 130 14.21 -5.95 1.49
N ASP A 131 15.03 -5.75 0.45
CA ASP A 131 16.05 -4.70 0.40
C ASP A 131 15.41 -3.30 0.38
N LYS A 132 14.42 -3.10 -0.49
CA LYS A 132 13.72 -1.81 -0.61
C LYS A 132 12.80 -1.49 0.56
N PHE A 133 12.26 -2.51 1.23
CA PHE A 133 11.39 -2.34 2.40
C PHE A 133 11.86 -3.21 3.57
N PRO A 134 12.90 -2.78 4.30
CA PRO A 134 13.41 -3.51 5.46
C PRO A 134 12.36 -3.94 6.51
N PRO A 135 11.27 -3.17 6.79
CA PRO A 135 10.22 -3.62 7.71
C PRO A 135 9.55 -4.96 7.34
N LEU A 136 9.64 -5.40 6.08
CA LEU A 136 9.09 -6.69 5.62
C LEU A 136 9.95 -7.90 6.00
N LYS A 137 11.25 -7.70 6.31
CA LYS A 137 12.21 -8.80 6.55
C LYS A 137 11.76 -9.73 7.67
N ASN A 138 11.19 -9.18 8.73
CA ASN A 138 10.81 -9.95 9.93
C ASN A 138 9.40 -10.55 9.86
N GLN A 139 8.70 -10.41 8.72
CA GLN A 139 7.30 -10.83 8.60
C GLN A 139 7.12 -12.23 8.01
N GLY A 140 8.24 -12.88 7.64
CA GLY A 140 8.27 -14.22 7.07
C GLY A 140 7.45 -14.35 5.78
N LEU A 141 7.40 -13.28 4.99
CA LEU A 141 6.64 -13.22 3.73
C LEU A 141 7.17 -14.22 2.70
N CYS A 142 8.49 -14.25 2.53
CA CYS A 142 9.20 -15.10 1.59
C CYS A 142 10.66 -15.26 2.06
N ASN A 143 11.29 -16.34 1.64
CA ASN A 143 12.71 -16.58 1.89
C ASN A 143 13.49 -16.13 0.64
N PRO A 144 14.44 -15.18 0.77
CA PRO A 144 15.27 -14.73 -0.35
C PRO A 144 16.15 -15.84 -0.92
#